data_AF-A0A8T0A1V5-F1
#
_entry.id   AF-A0A8T0A1V5-F1
#
_cell.length_a   1.000
_cell.length_b   1.000
_cell.length_c   1.000
_cell.angle_alpha   90.00
_cell.angle_beta   90.00
_cell.angle_gamma   90.00
#
_symmetry.space_group_name_H-M   'P 1'
#
loop_
_entity.id
_entity.type
_entity.pdbx_description
1 polymer ?
#
loop_
_entity_poly.entity_id
_entity_poly.type
_entity_poly.pdbx_seq_one_letter_code
_entity_poly.pdbx_strand_id
1 'polypeptide(L)'
;MIKEMPKPISNESFLILLTGFSYPDLPGDKISEKPAECTIALREKERDTNRRLAPKGAGCFDEIVNGTTRTYCDVLCPNADTVYLIKRDPQVHRFCFVFYTHKLERRGNNWFLWRQHKCRHSQITFTIRCEFLFGRSQTPKDIELFNSLIRRN
;
A
#
# COMPACT_ATOMS: atom_id res chain seq x y z
N MET A 1 24.87 32.15 19.35
CA MET A 1 24.58 30.76 19.75
C MET A 1 23.65 30.15 18.72
N ILE A 2 24.20 29.38 17.79
CA ILE A 2 23.41 28.57 16.86
C ILE A 2 22.90 27.39 17.71
N LYS A 3 21.60 27.36 18.01
CA LYS A 3 20.99 26.16 18.63
C LYS A 3 21.18 25.03 17.63
N GLU A 4 21.95 24.02 18.00
CA GLU A 4 21.98 22.76 17.29
C GLU A 4 20.52 22.26 17.17
N MET A 5 20.05 22.16 15.93
CA MET A 5 18.81 21.44 15.67
C MET A 5 19.03 20.00 16.11
N PRO A 6 18.10 19.38 16.86
CA PRO A 6 18.21 17.98 17.21
C PRO A 6 18.37 17.18 15.91
N LYS A 7 19.44 16.38 15.83
CA LYS A 7 19.65 15.44 14.72
C LYS A 7 18.36 14.66 14.51
N PRO A 8 17.91 14.44 13.24
CA PRO A 8 16.71 13.67 13.00
C PRO A 8 16.91 12.31 13.67
N ILE A 9 16.03 12.03 14.64
CA ILE A 9 15.80 10.67 15.15
C ILE A 9 15.72 9.81 13.89
N SER A 10 16.46 8.71 13.82
CA SER A 10 16.48 7.86 12.64
C SER A 10 15.04 7.44 12.30
N ASN A 11 14.43 8.14 11.35
CA ASN A 11 13.04 7.95 10.94
C ASN A 11 12.96 6.59 10.24
N GLU A 12 12.66 5.54 11.00
CA GLU A 12 12.57 4.19 10.49
C GLU A 12 11.35 4.09 9.60
N SER A 13 11.59 4.16 8.30
CA SER A 13 10.54 4.14 7.30
C SER A 13 10.26 2.71 6.87
N PHE A 14 9.02 2.26 6.97
CA PHE A 14 8.62 0.96 6.46
C PHE A 14 8.29 1.08 5.00
N LEU A 15 8.74 0.09 4.23
CA LEU A 15 8.46 0.02 2.82
C LEU A 15 7.46 -1.09 2.61
N ILE A 16 6.26 -0.73 2.19
CA ILE A 16 5.21 -1.70 1.94
C ILE A 16 5.07 -1.80 0.44
N LEU A 17 5.42 -2.98 -0.05
CA LEU A 17 5.05 -3.34 -1.39
C LEU A 17 3.61 -3.82 -1.36
N LEU A 18 2.73 -3.03 -1.96
CA LEU A 18 1.52 -3.59 -2.52
C LEU A 18 1.93 -4.17 -3.87
N THR A 19 2.42 -5.41 -3.84
CA THR A 19 2.69 -6.15 -5.07
C THR A 19 1.38 -6.47 -5.74
N GLY A 20 1.22 -5.96 -6.95
CA GLY A 20 0.05 -6.25 -7.72
C GLY A 20 0.09 -7.66 -8.28
N PHE A 21 -0.90 -8.46 -7.88
CA PHE A 21 -1.84 -9.05 -8.83
C PHE A 21 -1.20 -9.91 -9.94
N SER A 22 -0.79 -11.12 -9.60
CA SER A 22 -0.45 -12.14 -10.60
C SER A 22 -1.73 -12.85 -11.05
N TYR A 23 -2.13 -12.66 -12.30
CA TYR A 23 -2.82 -13.72 -13.03
C TYR A 23 -1.72 -14.57 -13.65
N PRO A 24 -1.60 -15.87 -13.33
CA PRO A 24 -0.59 -16.72 -13.95
C PRO A 24 -0.71 -16.79 -15.50
N ASP A 25 -1.82 -16.33 -16.08
CA ASP A 25 -2.18 -16.58 -17.48
C ASP A 25 -2.42 -15.33 -18.37
N LEU A 26 -2.11 -14.10 -17.94
CA LEU A 26 -2.40 -12.89 -18.74
C LEU A 26 -1.14 -12.06 -19.12
N PRO A 27 -0.87 -11.84 -20.43
CA PRO A 27 0.24 -10.99 -20.88
C PRO A 27 -0.01 -9.51 -20.51
N GLY A 28 1.08 -8.81 -20.17
CA GLY A 28 1.16 -7.57 -19.37
C GLY A 28 0.38 -6.33 -19.80
N ASP A 29 -0.40 -6.37 -20.88
CA ASP A 29 -1.21 -5.24 -21.37
C ASP A 29 -2.73 -5.47 -21.32
N LYS A 30 -3.19 -6.68 -20.94
CA LYS A 30 -4.62 -7.03 -20.94
C LYS A 30 -5.29 -6.70 -19.60
N ILE A 31 -6.52 -6.18 -19.67
CA ILE A 31 -7.40 -5.95 -18.51
C ILE A 31 -8.16 -7.24 -18.24
N SER A 32 -8.15 -7.74 -17.00
CA SER A 32 -9.00 -8.87 -16.59
C SER A 32 -10.45 -8.44 -16.35
N GLU A 33 -11.42 -9.28 -16.69
CA GLU A 33 -12.84 -9.08 -16.34
C GLU A 33 -13.08 -9.11 -14.83
N LYS A 34 -12.22 -9.84 -14.09
CA LYS A 34 -12.28 -9.91 -12.63
C LYS A 34 -11.42 -8.81 -12.00
N PRO A 35 -11.83 -8.23 -10.86
CA PRO A 35 -10.94 -7.39 -10.08
C PRO A 35 -9.70 -8.21 -9.74
N ALA A 36 -8.55 -7.55 -9.72
CA ALA A 36 -7.30 -8.24 -9.49
C ALA A 36 -7.26 -8.75 -8.01
N GLU A 37 -6.60 -9.89 -7.72
CA GLU A 37 -6.31 -10.40 -6.35
C GLU A 37 -5.15 -9.72 -5.56
N CYS A 38 -5.48 -9.10 -4.43
CA CYS A 38 -4.59 -8.20 -3.68
C CYS A 38 -3.51 -8.97 -2.92
N THR A 39 -2.22 -8.63 -3.13
CA THR A 39 -1.11 -9.16 -2.33
C THR A 39 -0.34 -8.04 -1.65
N ILE A 40 -0.29 -8.08 -0.33
CA ILE A 40 0.43 -7.10 0.50
C ILE A 40 1.71 -7.74 1.02
N ALA A 41 2.82 -7.03 0.91
CA ALA A 41 4.13 -7.48 1.39
C ALA A 41 4.83 -6.35 2.17
N LEU A 42 5.19 -6.64 3.42
CA LEU A 42 5.95 -5.73 4.26
C LEU A 42 7.46 -5.92 4.03
N ARG A 43 8.20 -4.81 3.98
CA ARG A 43 9.66 -4.76 3.95
C ARG A 43 10.17 -3.73 4.94
N GLU A 44 11.37 -3.97 5.49
CA GLU A 44 12.04 -2.98 6.32
C GLU A 44 12.87 -1.99 5.49
N LYS A 45 13.36 -2.41 4.31
CA LYS A 45 14.17 -1.58 3.41
C LYS A 45 13.71 -1.72 1.96
N GLU A 46 14.02 -0.74 1.11
CA GLU A 46 13.59 -0.78 -0.31
C GLU A 46 14.12 -2.02 -1.05
N ARG A 47 15.38 -2.38 -0.80
CA ARG A 47 16.06 -3.53 -1.43
C ARG A 47 15.96 -4.82 -0.61
N ASP A 48 15.09 -4.86 0.38
CA ASP A 48 14.89 -6.04 1.22
C ASP A 48 14.33 -7.21 0.40
N THR A 49 15.03 -8.33 0.44
CA THR A 49 14.61 -9.59 -0.19
C THR A 49 13.66 -10.38 0.72
N ASN A 50 13.70 -10.14 2.03
CA ASN A 50 12.91 -10.85 3.02
C ASN A 50 11.52 -10.20 3.17
N ARG A 51 10.69 -10.44 2.17
CA ARG A 51 9.31 -9.93 2.12
C ARG A 51 8.42 -10.73 3.06
N ARG A 52 7.72 -10.04 3.95
CA ARG A 52 6.75 -10.66 4.88
C ARG A 52 5.37 -10.50 4.26
N LEU A 53 4.83 -11.60 3.73
CA LEU A 53 3.57 -11.61 2.97
C LEU A 53 2.37 -11.63 3.90
N ALA A 54 1.41 -10.74 3.65
CA ALA A 54 0.11 -10.81 4.27
C ALA A 54 -0.72 -12.00 3.73
N PRO A 55 -1.75 -12.46 4.45
CA PRO A 55 -2.68 -13.46 3.95
C PRO A 55 -3.28 -13.06 2.59
N LYS A 56 -3.43 -14.03 1.69
CA LYS A 56 -4.00 -13.80 0.35
C LYS A 56 -5.43 -13.26 0.46
N GLY A 57 -5.74 -12.23 -0.32
CA GLY A 57 -7.08 -11.63 -0.37
C GLY A 57 -7.50 -10.86 0.89
N ALA A 58 -6.60 -10.68 1.86
CA ALA A 58 -6.88 -9.90 3.06
C ALA A 58 -6.56 -8.41 2.87
N GLY A 59 -7.33 -7.56 3.54
CA GLY A 59 -7.02 -6.14 3.68
C GLY A 59 -7.49 -5.23 2.55
N CYS A 60 -8.21 -5.78 1.57
CA CYS A 60 -8.71 -5.02 0.44
C CYS A 60 -10.23 -5.20 0.33
N PHE A 61 -11.00 -4.10 0.25
CA PHE A 61 -12.47 -4.11 0.18
C PHE A 61 -12.98 -3.13 -0.88
N ASP A 62 -14.20 -3.35 -1.36
CA ASP A 62 -14.85 -2.47 -2.34
C ASP A 62 -15.85 -1.53 -1.67
N GLU A 63 -15.89 -0.28 -2.12
CA GLU A 63 -16.85 0.75 -1.69
C GLU A 63 -17.35 1.53 -2.91
N ILE A 64 -18.64 1.90 -2.92
CA ILE A 64 -19.20 2.78 -3.95
C ILE A 64 -19.07 4.23 -3.48
N VAL A 65 -18.26 5.01 -4.19
CA VAL A 65 -18.07 6.44 -3.92
C VAL A 65 -18.51 7.23 -5.15
N ASN A 66 -19.52 8.09 -5.00
CA ASN A 66 -20.08 8.89 -6.10
C ASN A 66 -20.46 8.05 -7.34
N GLY A 67 -21.11 6.90 -7.13
CA GLY A 67 -21.52 5.99 -8.20
C GLY A 67 -20.37 5.18 -8.84
N THR A 68 -19.13 5.33 -8.36
CA THR A 68 -17.98 4.58 -8.85
C THR A 68 -17.48 3.60 -7.79
N THR A 69 -17.34 2.33 -8.16
CA THR A 69 -16.71 1.33 -7.28
C THR A 69 -15.21 1.58 -7.16
N ARG A 70 -14.74 1.74 -5.93
CA ARG A 70 -13.34 1.86 -5.54
C ARG A 70 -12.94 0.64 -4.73
N THR A 71 -11.80 0.04 -5.06
CA THR A 71 -11.15 -0.95 -4.18
C THR A 71 -10.19 -0.20 -3.28
N TYR A 72 -10.38 -0.29 -1.97
CA TYR A 72 -9.50 0.23 -0.94
C TYR A 72 -8.63 -0.90 -0.39
N CYS A 73 -7.31 -0.70 -0.34
CA CYS A 73 -6.34 -1.63 0.22
C CYS A 73 -5.66 -0.96 1.42
N ASP A 74 -5.77 -1.55 2.61
CA ASP A 74 -5.04 -1.09 3.78
C ASP A 74 -3.54 -1.21 3.52
N VAL A 75 -2.81 -0.10 3.64
CA VAL A 75 -1.37 -0.11 3.39
C VAL A 75 -0.59 -0.59 4.60
N LEU A 76 -1.24 -1.03 5.69
CA LEU A 76 -0.62 -1.56 6.91
C LEU A 76 0.30 -0.57 7.64
N CYS A 77 -0.10 0.71 7.65
CA CYS A 77 0.62 1.78 8.33
C CYS A 77 -0.23 2.47 9.39
N PRO A 78 -0.57 1.77 10.49
CA PRO A 78 -1.35 2.35 11.57
C PRO A 78 -0.54 3.44 12.28
N ASN A 79 -1.13 4.63 12.45
CA ASN A 79 -0.52 5.79 13.09
C ASN A 79 0.72 6.34 12.35
N ALA A 80 0.88 6.06 11.06
CA ALA A 80 1.90 6.73 10.26
C ALA A 80 1.55 8.22 10.10
N ASP A 81 2.54 9.07 10.34
CA ASP A 81 2.44 10.52 10.21
C ASP A 81 2.34 10.91 8.74
N THR A 82 3.17 10.30 7.91
CA THR A 82 3.14 10.47 6.46
C THR A 82 3.23 9.12 5.75
N VAL A 83 2.52 9.03 4.64
CA VAL A 83 2.57 7.88 3.74
C VAL A 83 2.67 8.41 2.31
N TYR A 84 3.63 7.91 1.55
CA TYR A 84 3.82 8.33 0.16
C TYR A 84 4.17 7.18 -0.76
N LEU A 85 3.77 7.34 -2.02
CA LEU A 85 4.09 6.41 -3.09
C LEU A 85 5.53 6.67 -3.57
N ILE A 86 6.43 5.71 -3.38
CA ILE A 86 7.82 5.80 -3.85
C ILE A 86 7.89 5.53 -5.34
N LYS A 87 7.30 4.41 -5.79
CA LYS A 87 7.36 4.01 -7.19
C LYS A 87 6.21 3.10 -7.57
N ARG A 88 5.99 3.04 -8.87
CA ARG A 88 5.07 2.10 -9.51
C ARG A 88 5.86 1.18 -10.43
N ASP A 89 5.37 -0.04 -10.58
CA ASP A 89 5.89 -0.98 -11.57
C ASP A 89 4.72 -1.64 -12.32
N PRO A 90 4.54 -1.37 -13.62
CA PRO A 90 5.32 -0.44 -14.43
C PRO A 90 5.16 1.03 -13.97
N GLN A 91 6.20 1.85 -14.18
CA GLN A 91 6.20 3.26 -13.76
C GLN A 91 5.12 4.09 -14.46
N VAL A 92 4.89 3.82 -15.74
CA VAL A 92 3.86 4.45 -16.56
C VAL A 92 2.88 3.37 -16.98
N HIS A 93 1.72 3.34 -16.33
CA HIS A 93 0.64 2.42 -16.69
C HIS A 93 -0.52 3.22 -17.29
N ARG A 94 -0.94 2.87 -18.51
CA ARG A 94 -1.92 3.64 -19.33
C ARG A 94 -3.29 3.88 -18.67
N PHE A 95 -3.63 3.12 -17.64
CA PHE A 95 -4.90 3.25 -16.91
C PHE A 95 -4.76 3.73 -15.47
N CYS A 96 -3.55 3.93 -14.96
CA CYS A 96 -3.32 4.24 -13.55
C CYS A 96 -2.67 5.62 -13.35
N PHE A 97 -3.51 6.63 -13.16
CA PHE A 97 -3.14 8.03 -12.95
C PHE A 97 -3.39 8.45 -11.50
N VAL A 98 -2.41 9.09 -10.88
CA VAL A 98 -2.47 9.49 -9.46
C VAL A 98 -3.59 10.53 -9.32
N PHE A 99 -4.31 10.51 -8.19
CA PHE A 99 -5.48 11.34 -7.87
C PHE A 99 -6.75 11.04 -8.68
N TYR A 100 -6.64 10.51 -9.90
CA TYR A 100 -7.78 10.21 -10.77
C TYR A 100 -8.25 8.76 -10.66
N THR A 101 -7.33 7.81 -10.69
CA THR A 101 -7.68 6.39 -10.69
C THR A 101 -7.06 5.62 -9.54
N HIS A 102 -6.17 6.25 -8.79
CA HIS A 102 -5.64 5.75 -7.54
C HIS A 102 -5.10 6.88 -6.66
N LYS A 103 -5.17 6.71 -5.33
CA LYS A 103 -4.61 7.67 -4.38
C LYS A 103 -4.41 7.02 -3.01
N LEU A 104 -3.47 7.56 -2.25
CA LEU A 104 -3.38 7.33 -0.81
C LEU A 104 -4.41 8.22 -0.08
N GLU A 105 -5.14 7.61 0.85
CA GLU A 105 -6.17 8.26 1.63
C GLU A 105 -6.06 7.83 3.08
N ARG A 106 -6.01 8.81 3.99
CA ARG A 106 -6.04 8.55 5.42
C ARG A 106 -7.48 8.43 5.87
N ARG A 107 -7.80 7.36 6.61
CA ARG A 107 -9.10 7.14 7.24
C ARG A 107 -8.88 6.77 8.72
N GLY A 108 -9.14 7.72 9.60
CA GLY A 108 -8.78 7.63 11.02
C GLY A 108 -7.27 7.47 11.19
N ASN A 109 -6.86 6.37 11.83
CA ASN A 109 -5.46 6.05 12.11
C ASN A 109 -4.81 5.18 11.03
N ASN A 110 -5.56 4.74 10.02
CA ASN A 110 -5.06 3.86 8.97
C ASN A 110 -4.95 4.62 7.64
N TRP A 111 -4.11 4.09 6.77
CA TRP A 111 -3.89 4.60 5.42
C TRP A 111 -4.31 3.55 4.41
N PHE A 112 -4.96 4.00 3.35
CA PHE A 112 -5.47 3.14 2.30
C PHE A 112 -4.96 3.61 0.96
N LEU A 113 -4.55 2.67 0.11
CA LEU A 113 -4.44 2.92 -1.32
C LEU A 113 -5.76 2.51 -1.95
N TRP A 114 -6.47 3.46 -2.56
CA TRP A 114 -7.64 3.09 -3.37
C TRP A 114 -7.33 3.10 -4.86
N ARG A 115 -8.09 2.30 -5.61
CA ARG A 115 -8.06 2.21 -7.07
C ARG A 115 -9.48 2.25 -7.63
N GLN A 116 -9.66 2.84 -8.80
CA GLN A 116 -10.95 2.87 -9.51
C GLN A 116 -10.83 2.66 -11.02
N HIS A 117 -11.97 2.43 -11.68
CA HIS A 117 -12.09 2.16 -13.12
C HIS A 117 -11.14 1.05 -13.60
N LYS A 118 -10.64 1.14 -14.84
CA LYS A 118 -9.69 0.20 -15.44
C LYS A 118 -8.42 0.03 -14.59
N CYS A 119 -8.05 1.01 -13.78
CA CYS A 119 -6.93 0.83 -12.87
C CYS A 119 -7.20 -0.30 -11.88
N ARG A 120 -8.42 -0.55 -11.38
CA ARG A 120 -8.71 -1.69 -10.47
C ARG A 120 -8.37 -3.06 -11.06
N HIS A 121 -8.45 -3.19 -12.37
CA HIS A 121 -8.26 -4.43 -13.11
C HIS A 121 -6.86 -4.55 -13.74
N SER A 122 -5.99 -3.56 -13.49
CA SER A 122 -4.65 -3.51 -14.06
C SER A 122 -3.63 -4.25 -13.19
N GLN A 123 -2.61 -4.83 -13.81
CA GLN A 123 -1.47 -5.37 -13.07
C GLN A 123 -0.45 -4.26 -12.84
N ILE A 124 -0.34 -3.79 -11.60
CA ILE A 124 0.59 -2.75 -11.20
C ILE A 124 0.99 -2.94 -9.74
N THR A 125 2.27 -2.80 -9.46
CA THR A 125 2.85 -2.84 -8.12
C THR A 125 3.07 -1.44 -7.62
N PHE A 126 2.61 -1.15 -6.40
CA PHE A 126 2.86 0.11 -5.72
C PHE A 126 3.86 -0.12 -4.59
N THR A 127 4.94 0.64 -4.60
CA THR A 127 5.88 0.70 -3.48
C THR A 127 5.56 1.93 -2.66
N ILE A 128 5.13 1.72 -1.42
CA ILE A 128 4.70 2.79 -0.52
C ILE A 128 5.68 2.87 0.65
N ARG A 129 6.00 4.08 1.08
CA ARG A 129 6.71 4.33 2.32
C ARG A 129 5.76 4.85 3.38
N CYS A 130 6.02 4.44 4.60
CA CYS A 130 5.39 5.00 5.78
C CYS A 130 6.44 5.54 6.73
N GLU A 131 6.25 6.77 7.17
CA GLU A 131 7.11 7.42 8.15
C GLU A 131 6.34 7.61 9.45
N PHE A 132 7.05 7.37 10.55
CA PHE A 132 6.53 7.38 11.90
C PHE A 132 7.41 8.31 12.75
N LEU A 133 6.80 9.09 13.64
CA LEU A 133 7.50 9.90 14.64
C LEU A 133 7.97 9.06 15.85
N PHE A 134 7.67 7.76 15.88
CA PHE A 134 8.13 6.81 16.90
C PHE A 134 9.07 5.76 16.31
N GLY A 135 9.96 5.22 17.15
CA GLY A 135 10.93 4.21 16.74
C GLY A 135 10.34 2.81 16.57
N ARG A 136 11.08 1.89 15.92
CA ARG A 136 10.70 0.49 15.60
C ARG A 136 10.19 -0.27 16.80
N SER A 137 10.73 -0.03 17.99
CA SER A 137 10.30 -0.73 19.21
C SER A 137 8.82 -0.52 19.54
N GLN A 138 8.20 0.55 19.05
CA GLN A 138 6.78 0.88 19.25
C GLN A 138 5.91 0.49 18.05
N THR A 139 6.50 0.00 16.97
CA THR A 139 5.73 -0.44 15.80
C THR A 139 5.05 -1.78 16.09
N PRO A 140 3.78 -1.96 15.67
CA PRO A 140 3.07 -3.21 15.87
C PRO A 140 3.80 -4.39 15.22
N LYS A 141 3.69 -5.57 15.84
CA LYS A 141 4.27 -6.79 15.27
C LYS A 141 3.48 -7.21 14.03
N ASP A 142 4.15 -7.91 13.10
CA ASP A 142 3.51 -8.39 11.87
C ASP A 142 2.23 -9.18 12.11
N ILE A 143 2.22 -10.03 13.14
CA ILE A 143 1.04 -10.80 13.49
C ILE A 143 -0.15 -9.91 13.85
N GLU A 144 0.09 -8.79 14.55
CA GLU A 144 -0.95 -7.82 14.90
C GLU A 144 -1.42 -7.07 13.65
N LEU A 145 -0.49 -6.66 12.79
CA LEU A 145 -0.78 -6.01 11.50
C LEU A 145 -1.63 -6.92 10.60
N PHE A 146 -1.23 -8.17 10.39
CA PHE A 146 -1.94 -9.11 9.53
C PHE A 146 -3.29 -9.55 10.12
N ASN A 147 -3.37 -9.75 11.44
CA ASN A 147 -4.66 -10.01 12.10
C ASN A 147 -5.65 -8.86 11.90
N SER A 148 -5.16 -7.63 11.84
CA SER A 148 -6.00 -6.46 11.57
C SER A 148 -6.62 -6.47 10.17
N LEU A 149 -5.95 -7.08 9.18
CA LEU A 149 -6.51 -7.25 7.83
C LEU A 149 -7.62 -8.29 7.79
N ILE A 150 -7.46 -9.40 8.51
CA ILE A 150 -8.45 -10.49 8.54
C ILE A 150 -9.75 -10.01 9.16
N ARG A 151 -9.69 -9.23 10.24
CA ARG A 151 -10.88 -8.70 10.93
C ARG A 151 -11.70 -7.68 10.11
N ARG A 152 -11.15 -7.18 9.00
CA ARG A 152 -11.77 -6.15 8.15
C ARG A 152 -12.42 -6.73 6.89
N ASN A 153 -12.18 -8.02 6.59
CA ASN A 153 -12.94 -8.80 5.61
C ASN A 153 -14.19 -9.37 6.26
#